data_AF-A0A645BKF5-F1
#
_entry.id   AF-A0A645BKF5-F1
#
_cell.length_a   1.000
_cell.length_b   1.000
_cell.length_c   1.000
_cell.angle_alpha   90.00
_cell.angle_beta   90.00
_cell.angle_gamma   90.00
#
_symmetry.space_group_name_H-M   'P 1'
#
loop_
_entity.id
_entity.type
_entity.pdbx_description
1 polymer ?
#
loop_
_entity_poly.entity_id
_entity_poly.type
_entity_poly.pdbx_seq_one_letter_code
_entity_poly.pdbx_strand_id
1 'polypeptide(L)'
;MAIVATFIVGFIGGVQAIGGFLCGNIISGLLFALFMSNSGGLWDNSKKYVESGHEGGKGSDAHKAAVVGDTVGDPFKDTAGPSINTQITVVSLVASLMSTLFLTLHIF
;
A
#
# COMPACT_ATOMS: atom_id res chain seq x y z
N MET A 1 -6.19 9.39 -7.91
CA MET A 1 -6.81 9.70 -6.60
C MET A 1 -5.88 10.46 -5.66
N ALA A 2 -4.66 9.97 -5.38
CA ALA A 2 -3.73 10.62 -4.44
C ALA A 2 -3.55 12.14 -4.64
N ILE A 3 -3.26 12.58 -5.88
CA ILE A 3 -3.06 14.01 -6.20
C ILE A 3 -4.33 14.84 -5.92
N VAL A 4 -5.48 14.37 -6.40
CA VAL A 4 -6.77 15.05 -6.25
C VAL A 4 -7.16 15.16 -4.78
N ALA A 5 -6.96 14.09 -4.00
CA ALA A 5 -7.22 14.09 -2.57
C ALA A 5 -6.33 15.11 -1.84
N THR A 6 -5.04 15.18 -2.17
CA THR A 6 -4.12 16.18 -1.60
C THR A 6 -4.58 17.61 -1.90
N PHE A 7 -5.06 17.89 -3.11
CA PHE A 7 -5.60 19.22 -3.44
C PHE A 7 -6.85 19.54 -2.63
N ILE A 8 -7.81 18.61 -2.54
CA ILE A 8 -9.04 18.82 -1.77
C ILE A 8 -8.70 19.12 -0.31
N VAL A 9 -7.83 18.34 0.33
CA VAL A 9 -7.43 18.57 1.72
C VAL A 9 -6.71 19.90 1.89
N GLY A 10 -5.82 20.27 0.97
CA GLY A 10 -5.01 21.48 1.06
C GLY A 10 -5.79 22.77 0.83
N PHE A 11 -6.70 22.79 -0.15
CA PHE A 11 -7.54 23.96 -0.42
C PHE A 11 -8.66 24.13 0.61
N ILE A 12 -9.16 23.04 1.20
CA ILE A 12 -10.23 23.11 2.20
C ILE A 12 -9.67 23.42 3.59
N GLY A 13 -8.69 22.65 4.08
CA GLY A 13 -8.23 22.74 5.48
C GLY A 13 -6.83 23.36 5.67
N GLY A 14 -6.24 23.91 4.62
CA GLY A 14 -4.95 24.59 4.69
C GLY A 14 -3.77 23.68 5.09
N VAL A 15 -2.70 24.31 5.58
CA VAL A 15 -1.43 23.62 5.86
C VAL A 15 -1.49 22.68 7.05
N GLN A 16 -2.27 23.02 8.09
CA GLN A 16 -2.41 22.16 9.27
C GLN A 16 -3.12 20.84 8.91
N ALA A 17 -4.15 20.89 8.07
CA ALA A 17 -4.83 19.68 7.60
C ALA A 17 -3.93 18.81 6.71
N ILE A 18 -3.13 19.43 5.83
CA ILE A 18 -2.13 18.71 5.02
C ILE A 18 -1.09 18.01 5.90
N GLY A 19 -0.62 18.66 6.97
CA GLY A 19 0.30 18.06 7.92
C GLY A 19 -0.28 16.80 8.59
N GLY A 20 -1.52 16.88 9.06
CA GLY A 20 -2.24 15.73 9.61
C GLY A 20 -2.47 14.61 8.59
N PHE A 21 -2.88 14.97 7.38
CA PHE A 21 -3.11 14.03 6.27
C PHE A 21 -1.83 13.30 5.85
N LEU A 22 -0.71 14.01 5.74
CA LEU A 22 0.59 13.42 5.46
C LEU A 22 1.01 12.42 6.53
N CYS A 23 0.92 12.82 7.80
CA CYS A 23 1.27 11.95 8.92
C CYS A 23 0.44 10.66 8.92
N GLY A 24 -0.89 10.78 8.78
CA GLY A 24 -1.80 9.64 8.71
C GLY A 24 -1.52 8.74 7.49
N ASN A 25 -1.28 9.33 6.33
CA ASN A 25 -0.98 8.60 5.09
C ASN A 25 0.33 7.81 5.18
N ILE A 26 1.37 8.39 5.80
CA ILE A 26 2.66 7.71 6.01
C ILE A 26 2.49 6.53 6.97
N ILE A 27 1.88 6.75 8.15
CA ILE A 27 1.77 5.70 9.18
C ILE A 27 0.91 4.55 8.68
N SER A 28 -0.29 4.84 8.16
CA SER A 28 -1.19 3.80 7.66
C SER A 28 -0.61 3.10 6.43
N GLY A 29 -0.06 3.86 5.47
CA GLY A 29 0.50 3.32 4.24
C GLY A 29 1.72 2.43 4.51
N LEU A 30 2.62 2.80 5.44
CA LEU A 30 3.75 1.97 5.81
C LEU A 30 3.30 0.61 6.37
N LEU A 31 2.34 0.61 7.29
CA LEU A 31 1.81 -0.61 7.89
C LEU A 31 1.18 -1.53 6.84
N PHE A 32 0.38 -0.97 5.93
CA PHE A 32 -0.23 -1.75 4.85
C PHE A 32 0.78 -2.25 3.82
N ALA A 33 1.77 -1.44 3.44
CA ALA A 33 2.81 -1.85 2.51
C ALA A 33 3.60 -3.06 3.04
N LEU A 34 3.98 -3.03 4.32
CA LEU A 34 4.66 -4.14 4.99
C LEU A 34 3.77 -5.37 5.10
N PHE A 35 2.51 -5.20 5.52
CA PHE A 35 1.56 -6.29 5.63
C PHE A 35 1.36 -7.00 4.28
N MET A 36 1.06 -6.25 3.22
CA MET A 36 0.77 -6.82 1.90
C MET A 36 2.00 -7.53 1.30
N SER A 37 3.19 -6.93 1.42
CA SER A 37 4.43 -7.54 0.94
C SER A 37 4.74 -8.85 1.68
N ASN A 38 4.64 -8.84 3.02
CA ASN A 38 4.96 -10.01 3.84
C ASN A 38 3.92 -11.12 3.68
N SER A 39 2.63 -10.80 3.68
CA SER A 39 1.56 -11.79 3.50
C SER A 39 1.63 -12.44 2.11
N GLY A 40 1.82 -11.65 1.05
CA GLY A 40 1.97 -12.18 -0.31
C GLY A 40 3.21 -13.08 -0.45
N GLY A 41 4.35 -12.67 0.11
CA GLY A 41 5.56 -13.48 0.12
C GLY A 41 5.44 -14.77 0.94
N LEU A 42 4.70 -14.73 2.05
CA LEU A 42 4.44 -15.91 2.87
C LEU A 42 3.61 -16.94 2.11
N TRP A 43 2.54 -16.52 1.43
CA TRP A 43 1.72 -17.42 0.63
C TRP A 43 2.47 -18.06 -0.55
N ASP A 44 3.31 -17.30 -1.27
CA ASP A 44 4.15 -17.87 -2.35
C ASP A 44 5.17 -18.87 -1.80
N ASN A 45 5.80 -18.55 -0.65
CA ASN A 45 6.75 -19.45 0.00
C ASN A 45 6.07 -20.72 0.54
N SER A 46 4.87 -20.61 1.10
CA SER A 46 4.08 -21.78 1.52
C SER A 46 3.72 -22.68 0.34
N LYS A 47 3.34 -22.11 -0.82
CA LYS A 47 3.12 -22.88 -2.05
C LYS A 47 4.40 -23.62 -2.46
N LYS A 48 5.55 -22.93 -2.55
CA LYS A 48 6.83 -23.56 -2.90
C LYS A 48 7.24 -24.66 -1.92
N TYR A 49 6.94 -24.48 -0.62
CA TYR A 49 7.19 -25.49 0.39
C TYR A 49 6.40 -26.78 0.13
N VAL A 50 5.10 -26.67 -0.15
CA VAL A 50 4.27 -27.84 -0.53
C VAL A 50 4.75 -28.45 -1.85
N GLU A 51 5.13 -27.61 -2.82
CA GLU A 51 5.65 -28.08 -4.12
C GLU A 51 6.97 -28.85 -4.03
N SER A 52 7.76 -28.61 -2.98
CA SER A 52 9.01 -29.35 -2.71
C SER A 52 8.79 -30.75 -2.11
N GLY A 53 7.53 -31.17 -1.93
CA GLY A 53 7.17 -32.52 -1.47
C GLY A 53 6.70 -32.59 -0.01
N HIS A 54 6.70 -31.46 0.70
CA HIS A 54 6.11 -31.37 2.03
C HIS A 54 4.57 -31.32 1.92
N GLU A 55 3.85 -31.81 2.94
CA GLU A 55 2.38 -31.76 2.98
C GLU A 55 1.67 -32.37 1.73
N GLY A 56 2.20 -33.50 1.24
CA GLY A 56 1.58 -34.28 0.16
C GLY A 56 1.99 -33.90 -1.26
N GLY A 57 2.81 -32.85 -1.44
CA GLY A 57 3.41 -32.54 -2.74
C GLY A 57 2.43 -31.95 -3.77
N LYS A 58 2.90 -31.81 -5.02
CA LYS A 58 2.11 -31.25 -6.12
C LYS A 58 0.85 -32.08 -6.41
N GLY A 59 -0.28 -31.40 -6.55
CA GLY A 59 -1.58 -32.01 -6.83
C GLY A 59 -2.35 -32.47 -5.59
N SER A 60 -1.77 -32.38 -4.39
CA SER A 60 -2.49 -32.61 -3.14
C SER A 60 -3.52 -31.51 -2.87
N ASP A 61 -4.45 -31.75 -1.95
CA ASP A 61 -5.41 -30.72 -1.56
C ASP A 61 -4.74 -29.55 -0.84
N ALA A 62 -3.61 -29.81 -0.14
CA ALA A 62 -2.76 -28.75 0.42
C ALA A 62 -2.11 -27.89 -0.67
N HIS A 63 -1.69 -28.48 -1.80
CA HIS A 63 -1.16 -27.72 -2.94
C HIS A 63 -2.22 -26.82 -3.56
N LYS A 64 -3.44 -27.33 -3.77
CA LYS A 64 -4.55 -26.52 -4.29
C LYS A 64 -4.87 -25.34 -3.36
N ALA A 65 -4.92 -25.58 -2.05
CA ALA A 65 -5.16 -24.51 -1.07
C ALA A 65 -4.04 -23.45 -1.08
N ALA A 66 -2.78 -23.90 -1.18
CA ALA A 66 -1.63 -22.99 -1.25
C ALA A 66 -1.61 -22.16 -2.55
N VAL A 67 -2.03 -22.74 -3.68
CA VAL A 67 -2.18 -22.02 -4.96
C VAL A 67 -3.25 -20.93 -4.86
N VAL A 68 -4.37 -21.20 -4.18
CA VAL A 68 -5.41 -20.17 -3.93
C VAL A 68 -4.84 -19.04 -3.07
N GLY A 69 -4.10 -19.36 -2.01
CA GLY A 69 -3.45 -18.37 -1.16
C GLY A 69 -2.47 -17.48 -1.92
N ASP A 70 -1.62 -18.08 -2.76
CA ASP A 70 -0.68 -17.36 -3.62
C ASP A 70 -1.39 -16.45 -4.64
N THR A 71 -2.49 -16.93 -5.24
CA THR A 71 -3.31 -16.13 -6.17
C THR A 71 -3.89 -14.87 -5.51
N VAL A 72 -4.24 -14.96 -4.22
CA VAL A 72 -4.68 -13.80 -3.42
C VAL A 72 -3.48 -12.91 -3.03
N GLY A 73 -2.31 -13.53 -2.79
CA GLY A 73 -1.07 -12.87 -2.43
C GLY A 73 -0.39 -12.09 -3.55
N ASP A 74 -0.50 -12.53 -4.81
CA ASP A 74 0.16 -11.90 -5.96
C ASP A 74 -0.21 -10.42 -6.13
N PRO A 75 -1.50 -10.02 -6.13
CA PRO A 75 -1.87 -8.60 -6.12
C PRO A 75 -1.32 -7.84 -4.92
N PHE A 76 -1.16 -8.49 -3.76
CA PHE A 76 -0.69 -7.86 -2.53
C PHE A 76 0.81 -7.54 -2.60
N LYS A 77 1.67 -8.51 -2.95
CA LYS A 77 3.13 -8.30 -3.00
C LYS A 77 3.61 -7.59 -4.25
N ASP A 78 2.97 -7.80 -5.41
CA ASP A 78 3.52 -7.34 -6.68
C ASP A 78 2.86 -6.05 -7.19
N THR A 79 1.67 -5.70 -6.70
CA THR A 79 0.94 -4.50 -7.15
C THR A 79 0.67 -3.54 -5.99
N ALA A 80 -0.14 -3.93 -5.02
CA ALA A 80 -0.63 -3.03 -3.99
C ALA A 80 0.47 -2.58 -3.01
N GLY A 81 1.27 -3.52 -2.48
CA GLY A 81 2.36 -3.23 -1.55
C GLY A 81 3.38 -2.21 -2.11
N PRO A 82 3.97 -2.46 -3.29
CA PRO A 82 4.89 -1.51 -3.92
C PRO A 82 4.24 -0.17 -4.26
N SER A 83 2.99 -0.17 -4.72
CA SER A 83 2.27 1.05 -5.13
C SER A 83 2.02 2.01 -3.97
N ILE A 84 1.82 1.50 -2.75
CA ILE A 84 1.61 2.34 -1.56
C ILE A 84 2.86 3.17 -1.24
N ASN A 85 4.07 2.64 -1.42
CA ASN A 85 5.30 3.40 -1.19
C ASN A 85 5.43 4.58 -2.18
N THR A 86 5.14 4.31 -3.46
CA THR A 86 5.10 5.36 -4.50
C THR A 86 4.00 6.38 -4.19
N GLN A 87 2.82 5.93 -3.74
CA GLN A 87 1.71 6.80 -3.36
C GLN A 87 2.11 7.78 -2.26
N ILE A 88 2.74 7.30 -1.18
CA ILE A 88 3.22 8.15 -0.08
C ILE A 88 4.19 9.22 -0.60
N THR A 89 5.11 8.82 -1.49
CA THR A 89 6.10 9.72 -2.09
C THR A 89 5.44 10.80 -2.93
N VAL A 90 4.46 10.44 -3.78
CA VAL A 90 3.72 11.39 -4.62
C VAL A 90 2.90 12.36 -3.78
N VAL A 91 2.19 11.88 -2.75
CA VAL A 91 1.41 12.75 -1.85
C VAL A 91 2.34 13.75 -1.15
N SER A 92 3.50 13.29 -0.67
CA SER A 92 4.49 14.13 0.03
C SER A 92 5.10 15.19 -0.90
N LEU A 93 5.45 14.81 -2.13
CA LEU A 93 5.98 15.71 -3.14
C LEU A 93 4.96 16.79 -3.50
N VAL A 94 3.71 16.40 -3.81
CA VAL A 94 2.64 17.34 -4.19
C VAL A 94 2.32 18.29 -3.04
N ALA A 95 2.24 17.78 -1.81
CA ALA A 95 1.97 18.60 -0.63
C ALA A 95 3.08 19.64 -0.39
N SER A 96 4.35 19.27 -0.58
CA SER A 96 5.49 20.17 -0.43
C SER A 96 5.50 21.27 -1.50
N LEU A 97 5.35 20.88 -2.77
CA LEU A 97 5.35 21.81 -3.92
C LEU A 97 4.20 22.83 -3.82
N MET A 98 3.04 22.40 -3.35
CA MET A 98 1.85 23.25 -3.23
C MET A 98 1.73 23.96 -1.87
N SER A 99 2.67 23.79 -0.94
CA SER A 99 2.53 24.31 0.43
C SER A 99 2.29 25.83 0.48
N THR A 100 3.03 26.62 -0.31
CA THR A 100 2.83 28.07 -0.43
C THR A 100 1.43 28.43 -0.96
N LEU A 101 0.90 27.61 -1.87
CA LEU A 101 -0.43 27.81 -2.43
C LEU A 101 -1.50 27.53 -1.37
N PHE A 102 -1.36 26.46 -0.59
CA PHE A 102 -2.27 26.14 0.50
C PHE A 102 -2.20 27.16 1.66
N LEU A 103 -1.05 27.78 1.89
CA LEU A 103 -0.94 28.89 2.85
C LEU A 103 -1.73 30.12 2.42
N THR A 104 -1.74 30.41 1.12
CA THR A 104 -2.31 31.67 0.60
C THR A 104 -3.77 31.52 0.18
N LEU A 105 -4.16 30.35 -0.34
CA LEU A 105 -5.46 30.06 -0.92
C LEU A 105 -6.08 28.84 -0.21
N HIS A 106 -6.58 29.02 1.00
CA HIS A 106 -7.40 28.01 1.70
C HIS A 106 -8.76 28.62 2.09
N ILE A 107 -9.78 27.76 2.22
CA ILE A 107 -11.14 28.16 2.56
C ILE A 107 -11.32 28.31 4.08
N PHE A 108 -10.75 27.38 4.85
CA PHE A 108 -10.77 27.34 6.32
C PHE A 108 -9.34 27.33 6.87
#